data_AF-A0A9W3FWP2-F1
#
_entry.id   AF-A0A9W3FWP2-F1
#
_cell.length_a   1.000
_cell.length_b   1.000
_cell.length_c   1.000
_cell.angle_alpha   90.00
_cell.angle_beta   90.00
_cell.angle_gamma   90.00
#
_symmetry.space_group_name_H-M   'P 1'
#
loop_
_entity.id
_entity.type
_entity.pdbx_description
1 polymer ?
#
loop_
_entity_poly.entity_id
_entity_poly.type
_entity_poly.pdbx_seq_one_letter_code
_entity_poly.pdbx_strand_id
1 'polypeptide(L)'
;MKVEFAPFNIPLARRLQTAAGLQWVLTFLLLGSVSVSKKSVSHVLSKEGGGNISVIVLGGAEESLEAHPGKFTLFIRQRKGFVKIALTHGAYLVPVFSFGENELFKQVSNPEGSWLRTVQEKLQKIMGFALPLFHARGIFQYSFGLMPYRKPIHTVVGRPIPVRQTPHPSPEQIEELHKTYMEELRKLFEEHKGKYGIPEHETLVFR
;
A
#
# COMPACT_ATOMS: atom_id res chain seq x y z
N MET A 1 -13.84 -28.69 -6.71
CA MET A 1 -12.62 -28.17 -6.05
C MET A 1 -12.42 -28.95 -4.76
N LYS A 2 -11.35 -29.74 -4.60
CA LYS A 2 -11.10 -30.49 -3.36
C LYS A 2 -10.65 -29.51 -2.26
N VAL A 3 -11.30 -29.55 -1.10
CA VAL A 3 -10.92 -28.74 0.06
C VAL A 3 -9.74 -29.40 0.73
N GLU A 4 -8.55 -28.81 0.62
CA GLU A 4 -7.38 -29.25 1.39
C GLU A 4 -7.43 -28.61 2.78
N PHE A 5 -7.57 -29.45 3.80
CA PHE A 5 -7.49 -29.03 5.19
C PHE A 5 -6.05 -28.92 5.66
N ALA A 6 -5.79 -28.05 6.64
CA ALA A 6 -4.51 -27.98 7.32
C ALA A 6 -4.19 -29.32 8.01
N PRO A 7 -2.94 -29.82 7.91
CA PRO A 7 -2.56 -31.04 8.59
C PRO A 7 -2.72 -30.85 10.11
N PHE A 8 -3.21 -31.88 10.80
CA PHE A 8 -3.38 -31.87 12.26
C PHE A 8 -2.08 -31.54 13.01
N ASN A 9 -0.93 -31.93 12.46
CA ASN A 9 0.37 -31.61 13.01
C ASN A 9 1.03 -30.43 12.27
N ILE A 10 0.69 -29.20 12.69
CA ILE A 10 1.33 -27.98 12.17
C ILE A 10 2.73 -27.83 12.80
N PRO A 11 3.83 -27.80 12.01
CA PRO A 11 5.19 -27.64 12.51
C PRO A 11 5.35 -26.40 13.40
N LEU A 12 6.20 -26.48 14.43
CA LEU A 12 6.44 -25.39 15.38
C LEU A 12 6.82 -24.08 14.70
N ALA A 13 7.66 -24.13 13.65
CA ALA A 13 8.03 -22.97 12.85
C ALA A 13 6.81 -22.22 12.28
N ARG A 14 5.78 -22.94 11.81
CA ARG A 14 4.55 -22.32 11.28
C ARG A 14 3.68 -21.70 12.39
N ARG A 15 3.68 -22.30 13.58
CA ARG A 15 2.99 -21.75 14.76
C ARG A 15 3.65 -20.45 15.21
N LEU A 16 4.98 -20.43 15.26
CA LEU A 16 5.77 -19.23 15.57
C LEU A 16 5.56 -18.12 14.54
N GLN A 17 5.52 -18.44 13.25
CA GLN A 17 5.17 -17.46 12.20
C GLN A 17 3.76 -16.88 12.40
N THR A 18 2.79 -17.72 12.76
CA THR A 18 1.41 -17.26 13.03
C THR A 18 1.35 -16.37 14.28
N ALA A 19 2.05 -16.75 15.35
CA ALA A 19 2.16 -15.97 16.57
C ALA A 19 2.87 -14.62 16.32
N ALA A 20 3.96 -14.60 15.55
CA ALA A 20 4.66 -13.39 15.16
C ALA A 20 3.78 -12.47 14.30
N GLY A 21 2.99 -13.03 13.39
CA GLY A 21 1.99 -12.26 12.62
C GLY A 21 0.93 -11.64 13.52
N LEU A 22 0.39 -12.40 14.47
CA LEU A 22 -0.57 -11.89 15.45
C LEU A 22 0.05 -10.80 16.35
N GLN A 23 1.28 -11.01 16.82
CA GLN A 23 2.02 -10.02 17.58
C GLN A 23 2.22 -8.74 16.76
N TRP A 24 2.61 -8.83 15.48
CA TRP A 24 2.77 -7.66 14.61
C TRP A 24 1.46 -6.90 14.39
N VAL A 25 0.36 -7.62 14.17
CA VAL A 25 -0.98 -7.00 14.02
C VAL A 25 -1.40 -6.30 15.32
N LEU A 26 -1.26 -6.96 16.46
CA LEU A 26 -1.57 -6.37 17.76
C LEU A 26 -0.67 -5.17 18.05
N THR A 27 0.62 -5.27 17.73
CA THR A 27 1.57 -4.18 17.90
C THR A 27 1.20 -3.01 16.99
N PHE A 28 0.82 -3.23 15.74
CA PHE A 28 0.32 -2.18 14.84
C PHE A 28 -0.97 -1.51 15.36
N LEU A 29 -1.93 -2.30 15.84
CA LEU A 29 -3.19 -1.80 16.39
C LEU A 29 -3.01 -1.05 17.72
N LEU A 30 -2.02 -1.44 18.53
CA LEU A 30 -1.73 -0.85 19.83
C LEU A 30 -0.70 0.28 19.76
N LEU A 31 0.12 0.33 18.70
CA LEU A 31 1.04 1.43 18.43
C LEU A 31 0.29 2.59 17.80
N GLY A 32 -0.34 3.40 18.66
CA GLY A 32 -0.57 4.84 18.48
C GLY A 32 -0.88 5.31 17.07
N SER A 33 -1.73 4.59 16.32
CA SER A 33 -2.05 4.95 14.95
C SER A 33 -2.75 6.30 14.98
N VAL A 34 -2.25 7.25 14.20
CA VAL A 34 -2.87 8.57 14.12
C VAL A 34 -3.70 8.67 12.85
N SER A 35 -4.72 9.51 12.88
CA SER A 35 -5.50 9.83 11.68
C SER A 35 -4.57 10.32 10.56
N VAL A 36 -4.83 9.94 9.31
CA VAL A 36 -4.10 10.47 8.13
C VAL A 36 -4.56 11.89 7.75
N SER A 37 -5.41 12.52 8.56
CA SER A 37 -5.83 13.90 8.33
C SER A 37 -4.65 14.87 8.35
N LYS A 38 -4.75 15.95 7.56
CA LYS A 38 -3.74 17.02 7.49
C LYS A 38 -3.31 17.50 8.87
N LYS A 39 -4.26 17.71 9.79
CA LYS A 39 -3.99 18.20 11.16
C LYS A 39 -3.13 17.23 11.95
N SER A 40 -3.43 15.93 11.85
CA SER A 40 -2.74 14.87 12.57
C SER A 40 -1.32 14.65 12.04
N VAL A 41 -1.15 14.53 10.72
CA VAL A 41 0.18 14.41 10.09
C VAL A 41 1.01 15.67 10.40
N SER A 42 0.40 16.86 10.34
CA SER A 42 1.09 18.11 10.68
C SER A 42 1.53 18.13 12.14
N HIS A 43 0.71 17.63 13.07
CA HIS A 43 1.09 17.56 14.49
C HIS A 43 2.28 16.63 14.74
N VAL A 44 2.34 15.49 14.04
CA VAL A 44 3.48 14.56 14.12
C VAL A 44 4.75 15.22 13.58
N LEU A 45 4.65 15.91 12.43
CA LEU A 45 5.81 16.52 11.77
C LEU A 45 6.26 17.85 12.37
N SER A 46 5.41 18.51 13.16
CA SER A 46 5.72 19.80 13.79
C SER A 46 6.36 19.69 15.17
N LYS A 47 6.66 18.48 15.67
CA LYS A 47 7.24 18.31 17.01
C LYS A 47 8.69 18.80 17.06
N GLU A 48 8.96 19.69 18.00
CA GLU A 48 10.30 20.19 18.29
C GLU A 48 11.22 19.02 18.72
N GLY A 49 12.44 18.99 18.19
CA GLY A 49 13.42 17.91 18.43
C GLY A 49 13.54 16.87 17.29
N GLY A 50 12.64 16.88 16.31
CA GLY A 50 12.71 15.95 15.16
C GLY A 50 12.47 14.49 15.55
N GLY A 51 12.95 13.54 14.74
CA GLY A 51 12.85 12.10 15.01
C GLY A 51 11.46 11.47 14.83
N ASN A 52 10.48 12.24 14.34
CA ASN A 52 9.12 11.77 14.09
C ASN A 52 8.96 11.37 12.62
N ILE A 53 8.24 10.28 12.37
CA ILE A 53 7.96 9.76 11.02
C ILE A 53 6.46 9.57 10.88
N SER A 54 5.90 9.99 9.76
CA SER A 54 4.54 9.65 9.35
C SER A 54 4.60 8.70 8.17
N VAL A 55 4.07 7.49 8.34
CA VAL A 55 3.93 6.51 7.26
C VAL A 55 2.51 6.60 6.71
N ILE A 56 2.39 6.87 5.42
CA ILE A 56 1.11 7.04 4.74
C ILE A 56 0.99 5.99 3.66
N VAL A 57 -0.08 5.20 3.69
CA VAL A 57 -0.48 4.37 2.56
C VAL A 57 -1.18 5.30 1.58
N LEU A 58 -0.46 5.71 0.52
CA LEU A 58 -0.93 6.72 -0.43
C LEU A 58 -2.09 6.24 -1.27
N GLY A 59 -2.21 4.93 -1.47
CA GLY A 59 -3.36 4.29 -2.11
C GLY A 59 -4.66 4.50 -1.32
N GLY A 60 -5.69 3.73 -1.65
CA GLY A 60 -6.95 3.81 -0.94
C GLY A 60 -8.00 2.90 -1.56
N ALA A 61 -9.27 3.22 -1.33
CA ALA A 61 -10.38 2.43 -1.86
C ALA A 61 -10.31 2.24 -3.38
N GLU A 62 -9.87 3.26 -4.15
CA GLU A 62 -9.72 3.18 -5.61
C GLU A 62 -8.68 2.14 -6.02
N GLU A 63 -7.49 2.22 -5.41
CA GLU A 63 -6.39 1.28 -5.68
C GLU A 63 -6.74 -0.15 -5.28
N SER A 64 -7.55 -0.33 -4.23
CA SER A 64 -7.98 -1.66 -3.79
C SER A 64 -8.82 -2.40 -4.85
N LEU A 65 -9.51 -1.68 -5.72
CA LEU A 65 -10.27 -2.29 -6.83
C LEU A 65 -9.36 -2.71 -8.01
N GLU A 66 -8.11 -2.24 -8.06
CA GLU A 66 -7.10 -2.64 -9.05
C GLU A 66 -6.10 -3.68 -8.52
N ALA A 67 -6.23 -4.08 -7.25
CA ALA A 67 -5.37 -5.05 -6.59
C ALA A 67 -5.64 -6.48 -7.12
N HIS A 68 -5.11 -6.76 -8.31
CA HIS A 68 -5.12 -8.08 -8.94
C HIS A 68 -3.71 -8.65 -9.03
N PRO A 69 -3.55 -9.99 -8.91
CA PRO A 69 -2.27 -10.65 -9.13
C PRO A 69 -1.59 -10.23 -10.45
N GLY A 70 -0.29 -9.98 -10.38
CA GLY A 70 0.51 -9.50 -11.51
C GLY A 70 0.27 -8.05 -11.95
N LYS A 71 -0.56 -7.27 -11.24
CA LYS A 71 -0.75 -5.83 -11.55
C LYS A 71 0.11 -4.96 -10.65
N PHE A 72 0.62 -3.86 -11.22
CA PHE A 72 1.44 -2.85 -10.53
C PHE A 72 0.92 -1.45 -10.84
N THR A 73 -0.32 -1.17 -10.43
CA THR A 73 -0.99 0.13 -10.63
C THR A 73 -1.10 0.86 -9.30
N LEU A 74 -0.60 2.10 -9.23
CA LEU A 74 -0.69 2.96 -8.05
C LEU A 74 -1.48 4.23 -8.34
N PHE A 75 -2.43 4.57 -7.48
CA PHE A 75 -3.30 5.75 -7.62
C PHE A 75 -2.67 6.96 -6.90
N ILE A 76 -1.60 7.49 -7.46
CA ILE A 76 -0.81 8.56 -6.85
C ILE A 76 -0.85 9.89 -7.61
N ARG A 77 -1.17 9.92 -8.91
CA ARG A 77 -0.99 11.12 -9.76
C ARG A 77 -1.74 12.33 -9.23
N GLN A 78 -2.94 12.11 -8.71
CA GLN A 78 -3.80 13.16 -8.17
C GLN A 78 -3.56 13.43 -6.67
N ARG A 79 -2.79 12.59 -5.98
CA ARG A 79 -2.66 12.58 -4.52
C ARG A 79 -1.48 13.42 -4.03
N LYS A 80 -1.59 14.74 -4.18
CA LYS A 80 -0.48 15.67 -3.88
C LYS A 80 -0.48 16.19 -2.44
N GLY A 81 -1.43 15.77 -1.62
CA GLY A 81 -1.60 16.27 -0.24
C GLY A 81 -0.40 15.98 0.67
N PHE A 82 0.20 14.80 0.55
CA PHE A 82 1.38 14.43 1.34
C PHE A 82 2.60 15.28 0.98
N VAL A 83 2.78 15.61 -0.31
CA VAL A 83 3.86 16.48 -0.79
C VAL A 83 3.70 17.89 -0.25
N LYS A 84 2.48 18.43 -0.27
CA LYS A 84 2.18 19.73 0.32
C LYS A 84 2.54 19.77 1.81
N ILE A 85 2.19 18.74 2.57
CA ILE A 85 2.51 18.62 4.00
C ILE A 85 4.03 18.52 4.20
N ALA A 86 4.73 17.70 3.41
CA ALA A 86 6.18 17.58 3.45
C ALA A 86 6.88 18.92 3.21
N LEU A 87 6.46 19.68 2.19
CA LEU A 87 6.96 21.03 1.94
C LEU A 87 6.69 21.98 3.10
N THR A 88 5.50 21.92 3.69
CA THR A 88 5.10 22.82 4.80
C THR A 88 5.99 22.62 6.03
N HIS A 89 6.40 21.39 6.30
CA HIS A 89 7.17 21.02 7.49
C HIS A 89 8.65 20.72 7.23
N GLY A 90 9.12 20.79 5.98
CA GLY A 90 10.48 20.40 5.60
C GLY A 90 10.76 18.90 5.83
N ALA A 91 9.72 18.06 5.82
CA ALA A 91 9.86 16.64 6.06
C ALA A 91 10.35 15.93 4.79
N TYR A 92 11.37 15.10 4.94
CA TYR A 92 11.93 14.35 3.81
C TYR A 92 10.92 13.31 3.33
N LEU A 93 10.82 13.12 2.01
CA LEU A 93 9.99 12.08 1.43
C LEU A 93 10.83 10.83 1.20
N VAL A 94 10.37 9.67 1.66
CA VAL A 94 11.07 8.40 1.44
C VAL A 94 10.16 7.51 0.59
N PRO A 95 10.52 7.20 -0.67
CA PRO A 95 9.75 6.26 -1.49
C PRO A 95 9.92 4.84 -0.96
N VAL A 96 8.80 4.12 -0.81
CA VAL A 96 8.77 2.75 -0.31
C VAL A 96 7.84 1.95 -1.22
N PHE A 97 8.27 0.76 -1.62
CA PHE A 97 7.47 -0.14 -2.46
C PHE A 97 7.51 -1.56 -1.92
N SER A 98 6.37 -2.26 -1.93
CA SER A 98 6.24 -3.63 -1.44
C SER A 98 5.84 -4.56 -2.58
N PHE A 99 6.74 -5.46 -2.97
CA PHE A 99 6.47 -6.51 -3.95
C PHE A 99 5.71 -7.66 -3.32
N GLY A 100 4.77 -8.26 -4.07
CA GLY A 100 4.01 -9.44 -3.65
C GLY A 100 2.69 -9.17 -2.93
N GLU A 101 2.35 -7.90 -2.65
CA GLU A 101 1.09 -7.55 -1.96
C GLU A 101 -0.16 -7.99 -2.75
N ASN A 102 -0.15 -7.79 -4.06
CA ASN A 102 -1.26 -8.20 -4.94
C ASN A 102 -1.38 -9.72 -5.11
N GLU A 103 -0.41 -10.51 -4.65
CA GLU A 103 -0.43 -11.98 -4.72
C GLU A 103 -1.12 -12.61 -3.49
N LEU A 104 -1.43 -11.80 -2.47
CA LEU A 104 -2.01 -12.29 -1.22
C LEU A 104 -3.49 -12.67 -1.35
N PHE A 105 -4.21 -12.06 -2.29
CA PHE A 105 -5.64 -12.28 -2.50
C PHE A 105 -5.96 -12.42 -3.99
N LYS A 106 -7.00 -13.21 -4.29
CA LYS A 106 -7.60 -13.25 -5.63
C LYS A 106 -8.85 -12.39 -5.61
N GLN A 107 -8.79 -11.26 -6.29
CA GLN A 107 -9.94 -10.40 -6.52
C GLN A 107 -10.80 -10.96 -7.66
N VAL A 108 -12.12 -10.94 -7.48
CA VAL A 108 -13.10 -11.29 -8.51
C VAL A 108 -12.94 -10.32 -9.68
N SER A 109 -12.95 -10.85 -10.90
CA SER A 109 -12.79 -10.04 -12.11
C SER A 109 -13.88 -8.95 -12.20
N ASN A 110 -13.44 -7.70 -12.27
CA ASN A 110 -14.27 -6.49 -12.29
C ASN A 110 -13.71 -5.47 -13.30
N PRO A 111 -13.59 -5.81 -14.60
CA PRO A 111 -13.01 -4.91 -15.59
C PRO A 111 -13.80 -3.60 -15.69
N GLU A 112 -13.14 -2.52 -16.11
CA GLU A 112 -13.77 -1.23 -16.38
C GLU A 112 -14.97 -1.39 -17.33
N GLY A 113 -16.08 -0.74 -17.01
CA GLY A 113 -17.34 -0.87 -17.76
C GLY A 113 -18.19 -2.10 -17.42
N SER A 114 -17.69 -3.05 -16.62
CA SER A 114 -18.53 -4.16 -16.15
C SER A 114 -19.61 -3.69 -15.18
N TRP A 115 -20.70 -4.47 -15.09
CA TRP A 115 -21.77 -4.20 -14.13
C TRP A 115 -21.25 -4.19 -12.68
N LEU A 116 -20.40 -5.16 -12.31
CA LEU A 116 -19.80 -5.23 -10.98
C LEU A 116 -18.97 -3.97 -10.68
N ARG A 117 -18.11 -3.55 -11.61
CA ARG A 117 -17.31 -2.33 -11.47
C ARG A 117 -18.19 -1.09 -11.31
N THR A 118 -19.26 -0.98 -12.11
CA THR A 118 -20.22 0.14 -12.05
C THR A 118 -20.87 0.26 -10.68
N VAL A 119 -21.26 -0.87 -10.07
CA VAL A 119 -21.81 -0.89 -8.71
C VAL A 119 -20.76 -0.48 -7.69
N GLN A 120 -19.55 -1.04 -7.76
CA GLN A 120 -18.44 -0.71 -6.86
C GLN A 120 -18.09 0.78 -6.89
N GLU A 121 -17.98 1.38 -8.08
CA GLU A 121 -17.69 2.81 -8.26
C GLU A 121 -18.81 3.71 -7.73
N LYS A 122 -20.08 3.34 -7.94
CA LYS A 122 -21.23 4.08 -7.38
C LYS A 122 -21.21 4.05 -5.85
N LEU A 123 -21.00 2.86 -5.27
CA LEU A 123 -20.90 2.69 -3.81
C LEU A 123 -19.73 3.49 -3.23
N GLN A 124 -18.59 3.49 -3.90
CA GLN A 124 -17.43 4.28 -3.51
C GLN A 124 -17.71 5.78 -3.49
N LYS A 125 -18.39 6.30 -4.52
CA LYS A 125 -18.75 7.74 -4.60
C LYS A 125 -19.73 8.16 -3.50
N ILE A 126 -20.63 7.26 -3.10
CA ILE A 126 -21.66 7.55 -2.08
C ILE A 126 -21.09 7.39 -0.67
N MET A 127 -20.35 6.30 -0.41
CA MET A 127 -19.94 5.91 0.95
C MET A 127 -18.47 6.21 1.26
N GLY A 128 -17.68 6.66 0.28
CA GLY A 128 -16.23 6.88 0.43
C GLY A 128 -15.39 5.60 0.49
N PHE A 129 -16.03 4.43 0.33
CA PHE A 129 -15.38 3.13 0.42
C PHE A 129 -15.97 2.18 -0.61
N ALA A 130 -15.10 1.50 -1.35
CA ALA A 130 -15.44 0.43 -2.27
C ALA A 130 -15.11 -0.92 -1.62
N LEU A 131 -15.99 -1.91 -1.79
CA LEU A 131 -15.76 -3.27 -1.35
C LEU A 131 -15.19 -4.08 -2.52
N PRO A 132 -13.87 -4.31 -2.59
CA PRO A 132 -13.34 -5.33 -3.48
C PRO A 132 -13.89 -6.69 -3.05
N LEU A 133 -14.44 -7.45 -4.00
CA LEU A 133 -14.81 -8.84 -3.76
C LEU A 133 -13.58 -9.69 -3.99
N PHE A 134 -13.00 -10.23 -2.92
CA PHE A 134 -11.81 -11.06 -3.01
C PHE A 134 -11.93 -12.31 -2.16
N HIS A 135 -11.13 -13.31 -2.50
CA HIS A 135 -10.97 -14.50 -1.69
C HIS A 135 -9.50 -14.92 -1.67
N ALA A 136 -9.13 -15.61 -0.61
CA ALA A 136 -7.86 -16.28 -0.48
C ALA A 136 -8.09 -17.66 0.15
N ARG A 137 -7.43 -17.96 1.27
CA ARG A 137 -7.55 -19.25 1.97
C ARG A 137 -8.39 -19.14 3.24
N GLY A 138 -8.84 -20.28 3.74
CA GLY A 138 -9.44 -20.39 5.06
C GLY A 138 -8.38 -20.39 6.19
N ILE A 139 -8.88 -20.37 7.43
CA ILE A 139 -8.04 -20.59 8.62
C ILE A 139 -7.55 -22.05 8.64
N PHE A 140 -8.46 -22.99 8.36
CA PHE A 140 -8.21 -24.44 8.40
C PHE A 140 -8.16 -25.11 7.03
N GLN A 141 -8.33 -24.36 5.93
CA GLN A 141 -8.25 -24.89 4.57
C GLN A 141 -7.55 -23.92 3.63
N TYR A 142 -7.09 -24.41 2.48
CA TYR A 142 -6.28 -23.63 1.52
C TYR A 142 -7.06 -23.14 0.29
N SER A 143 -8.34 -23.50 0.18
CA SER A 143 -9.14 -23.37 -1.04
C SER A 143 -10.00 -22.11 -1.11
N PHE A 144 -10.46 -21.55 0.01
CA PHE A 144 -11.36 -20.37 0.01
C PHE A 144 -11.45 -19.66 1.38
N GLY A 145 -11.47 -18.33 1.43
CA GLY A 145 -11.68 -17.60 2.69
C GLY A 145 -11.08 -16.21 2.68
N LEU A 146 -10.93 -15.59 3.85
CA LEU A 146 -10.43 -14.22 4.01
C LEU A 146 -8.99 -14.14 4.49
N MET A 147 -8.31 -15.27 4.72
CA MET A 147 -6.92 -15.27 5.16
C MET A 147 -5.99 -15.17 3.94
N PRO A 148 -4.98 -14.28 3.93
CA PRO A 148 -4.10 -14.10 2.79
C PRO A 148 -3.34 -15.38 2.43
N TYR A 149 -3.07 -15.58 1.13
CA TYR A 149 -2.16 -16.62 0.67
C TYR A 149 -0.77 -16.43 1.28
N ARG A 150 -0.05 -17.54 1.49
CA ARG A 150 1.30 -17.52 2.03
C ARG A 150 2.32 -17.22 0.92
N LYS A 151 2.31 -15.98 0.46
CA LYS A 151 3.25 -15.45 -0.53
C LYS A 151 4.22 -14.48 0.17
N PRO A 152 5.50 -14.45 -0.25
CA PRO A 152 6.45 -13.52 0.32
C PRO A 152 6.07 -12.08 -0.05
N ILE A 153 6.30 -11.15 0.87
CA ILE A 153 6.24 -9.71 0.63
C ILE A 153 7.65 -9.16 0.80
N HIS A 154 8.10 -8.39 -0.18
CA HIS A 154 9.43 -7.77 -0.15
C HIS A 154 9.29 -6.26 -0.21
N THR A 155 9.53 -5.59 0.92
CA THR A 155 9.53 -4.14 1.00
C THR A 155 10.93 -3.61 0.71
N VAL A 156 11.01 -2.69 -0.26
CA VAL A 156 12.22 -1.94 -0.59
C VAL A 156 12.03 -0.48 -0.18
N VAL A 157 13.06 0.10 0.41
CA VAL A 157 13.07 1.49 0.90
C VAL A 157 14.08 2.25 0.06
N GLY A 158 13.61 3.28 -0.63
CA GLY A 158 14.44 4.13 -1.48
C GLY A 158 15.18 5.20 -0.68
N ARG A 159 15.96 6.01 -1.40
CA ARG A 159 16.74 7.09 -0.81
C ARG A 159 15.80 8.22 -0.35
N PRO A 160 16.07 8.86 0.81
CA PRO A 160 15.32 10.04 1.21
C PRO A 160 15.49 11.18 0.18
N ILE A 161 14.38 11.80 -0.19
CA ILE A 161 14.30 13.00 -1.02
C ILE A 161 14.30 14.20 -0.05
N PRO A 162 15.36 15.02 -0.04
CA PRO A 162 15.42 16.21 0.82
C PRO A 162 14.34 17.21 0.42
N VAL A 163 13.68 17.81 1.42
CA VAL A 163 12.63 18.81 1.19
C VAL A 163 12.98 20.08 1.93
N ARG A 164 13.04 21.19 1.19
CA ARG A 164 13.21 22.52 1.79
C ARG A 164 11.87 23.02 2.32
N GLN A 165 11.83 23.37 3.60
CA GLN A 165 10.63 23.88 4.23
C GLN A 165 10.13 25.17 3.54
N THR A 166 8.87 25.16 3.14
CA THR A 166 8.16 26.27 2.49
C THR A 166 6.75 26.35 3.10
N PRO A 167 6.46 27.33 3.99
CA PRO A 167 5.18 27.41 4.70
C PRO A 167 3.94 27.51 3.80
N HIS A 168 4.10 28.14 2.62
CA HIS A 168 3.05 28.32 1.62
C HIS A 168 3.56 27.83 0.26
N PRO A 169 3.64 26.51 0.03
CA PRO A 169 4.19 25.98 -1.21
C PRO A 169 3.26 26.29 -2.39
N SER A 170 3.83 26.73 -3.50
CA SER A 170 3.09 26.99 -4.74
C SER A 170 2.64 25.67 -5.39
N PRO A 171 1.59 25.69 -6.25
CA PRO A 171 1.20 24.53 -7.03
C PRO A 171 2.34 23.90 -7.84
N GLU A 172 3.23 24.73 -8.38
CA GLU A 172 4.39 24.32 -9.19
C GLU A 172 5.42 23.59 -8.34
N GLN A 173 5.72 24.09 -7.13
CA GLN A 173 6.64 23.41 -6.19
C GLN A 173 6.09 22.05 -5.74
N ILE A 174 4.77 21.97 -5.53
CA ILE A 174 4.09 20.71 -5.20
C ILE A 174 4.20 19.74 -6.38
N GLU A 175 3.98 20.21 -7.60
CA GLU A 175 4.06 19.38 -8.80
C GLU A 175 5.47 18.85 -9.04
N GLU A 176 6.48 19.72 -8.92
CA GLU A 176 7.88 19.38 -9.12
C GLU A 176 8.32 18.29 -8.13
N LEU A 177 8.09 18.49 -6.83
CA LEU A 177 8.47 17.49 -5.82
C LEU A 177 7.66 16.20 -5.95
N HIS A 178 6.39 16.29 -6.32
CA HIS A 178 5.54 15.12 -6.57
C HIS A 178 6.05 14.30 -7.76
N LYS A 179 6.46 14.97 -8.84
CA LYS A 179 7.07 14.34 -10.01
C LYS A 179 8.37 13.63 -9.62
N THR A 180 9.26 14.29 -8.87
CA THR A 180 10.49 13.67 -8.34
C THR A 180 10.18 12.44 -7.50
N TYR A 181 9.18 12.49 -6.62
CA TYR A 181 8.76 11.34 -5.82
C TYR A 181 8.31 10.15 -6.69
N MET A 182 7.48 10.41 -7.70
CA MET A 182 7.02 9.38 -8.63
C MET A 182 8.16 8.79 -9.47
N GLU A 183 9.12 9.60 -9.89
CA GLU A 183 10.32 9.15 -10.62
C GLU A 183 11.20 8.24 -9.77
N GLU A 184 11.48 8.63 -8.52
CA GLU A 184 12.25 7.80 -7.58
C GLU A 184 11.51 6.50 -7.22
N LEU A 185 10.18 6.53 -7.09
CA LEU A 185 9.38 5.32 -6.86
C LEU A 185 9.41 4.37 -8.06
N ARG A 186 9.31 4.90 -9.28
CA ARG A 186 9.45 4.12 -10.52
C ARG A 186 10.84 3.51 -10.60
N LYS A 187 11.89 4.30 -10.38
CA LYS A 187 13.27 3.82 -10.37
C LYS A 187 13.47 2.70 -9.34
N LEU A 188 12.95 2.87 -8.12
CA LEU A 188 13.03 1.86 -7.08
C LEU A 188 12.36 0.54 -7.50
N PHE A 189 11.21 0.63 -8.18
CA PHE A 189 10.54 -0.53 -8.76
C PHE A 189 11.40 -1.20 -9.84
N GLU A 190 11.84 -0.44 -10.84
CA GLU A 190 12.62 -0.96 -11.97
C GLU A 190 13.94 -1.62 -11.52
N GLU A 191 14.64 -1.03 -10.55
CA GLU A 191 15.89 -1.57 -9.98
C GLU A 191 15.71 -2.93 -9.30
N HIS A 192 14.50 -3.24 -8.79
CA HIS A 192 14.25 -4.41 -7.97
C HIS A 192 13.30 -5.43 -8.60
N LYS A 193 12.55 -5.09 -9.65
CA LYS A 193 11.51 -5.95 -10.22
C LYS A 193 12.03 -7.32 -10.67
N GLY A 194 13.20 -7.35 -11.33
CA GLY A 194 13.83 -8.59 -11.79
C GLY A 194 14.22 -9.53 -10.64
N LYS A 195 14.70 -8.97 -9.51
CA LYS A 195 15.05 -9.72 -8.29
C LYS A 195 13.85 -10.48 -7.70
N TYR A 196 12.65 -9.94 -7.89
CA TYR A 196 11.41 -10.51 -7.35
C TYR A 196 10.57 -11.23 -8.42
N GLY A 197 11.18 -11.58 -9.55
CA GLY A 197 10.57 -12.43 -10.57
C GLY A 197 9.55 -11.70 -11.46
N ILE A 198 9.59 -10.37 -11.52
CA ILE A 198 8.74 -9.58 -12.40
C ILE A 198 9.44 -9.42 -13.76
N PRO A 199 8.76 -9.73 -14.89
CA PRO A 199 9.33 -9.59 -16.23
C PRO A 199 9.76 -8.16 -16.58
N GLU A 200 10.75 -8.03 -17.46
CA GLU A 200 11.27 -6.71 -17.89
C GLU A 200 10.24 -5.82 -18.58
N HIS A 201 9.24 -6.39 -19.25
CA HIS A 201 8.19 -5.62 -19.92
C HIS A 201 7.11 -5.09 -18.96
N GLU A 202 7.03 -5.63 -17.74
CA GLU A 202 6.13 -5.11 -16.73
C GLU A 202 6.68 -3.83 -16.14
N THR A 203 5.80 -2.84 -15.95
CA THR A 203 6.18 -1.50 -15.50
C THR A 203 5.22 -1.00 -14.44
N LEU A 204 5.71 -0.08 -13.61
CA LEU A 204 4.88 0.59 -12.62
C LEU A 204 3.98 1.63 -13.31
N VAL A 205 2.66 1.43 -13.20
CA VAL A 205 1.65 2.32 -13.77
C VAL A 205 1.16 3.28 -12.71
N PHE A 206 1.28 4.58 -12.97
CA PHE A 206 0.69 5.61 -12.12
C PHE A 206 -0.66 6.04 -12.69
N ARG A 207 -1.68 6.08 -11.83
CA ARG A 207 -3.01 6.62 -12.11
C ARG A 207 -3.33 7.80 -11.19
#